data_AF-A0A2K9A2X0-F1
#
_entry.id   AF-A0A2K9A2X0-F1
#
_cell.length_a   1.000
_cell.length_b   1.000
_cell.length_c   1.000
_cell.angle_alpha   90.00
_cell.angle_beta   90.00
_cell.angle_gamma   90.00
#
_symmetry.space_group_name_H-M   'P 1'
#
loop_
_entity.id
_entity.type
_entity.pdbx_description
1 polymer ?
#
loop_
_entity_poly.entity_id
_entity_poly.type
_entity_poly.pdbx_seq_one_letter_code
_entity_poly.pdbx_strand_id
1 'polypeptide(L)'
;MELSVNNKKRGNKAGAGCLTVFGGIFFIVGVGIFLFGLASIYSSLQANDWQPVDATITRVEQVISRGDDSTTYGVNGAFQYQYEGQTYISSQLNFYTGTDNIGSYQQDFYYRLKQAKENNRTVTAYVNPDNPSEAVIDKEIRWGMLGFHSIFLIVFGGIGLGIMLAGRFAKKKLVKQNELQQLYPDEPWNWKEEWQTNRFKATTGTGFKVLLGFAIFWNLIAIPASVMAMIEYFKTFEHQILIVLLFPLVGIGLLIAAFVAFMRHKKYGQSELVLQQTPIAIGGINRGAINVPNDEALSQTFGQPIAAVVTLSCQRKITTGSGKSRSTKTKIIWQDDRRVTSSTIGHNTSSYSFEFKVPEDLPQSDDSNPNNRVEWVLQIERKQPGIDLKLDFTLPGFVVAHRVALAESETDLFGSSFSERSFEGGSGGQVSPDGWRNLGIEDSVTSQGNRYYFSAFRHLSFAVGMILFGLIFASVGVGISLFGDAPIMFFIVFGGLGTLIFVLGLRQLTYRSELTVRAGQLQLSSGHLQLSTPRVIHRDDIQSITSHSNMSVGNKQVFHITAMLKDGSKVILAKNLLMRSDVESFIEKIKYEIGMTAR
;
A
#
# COMPACT_ATOMS: atom_id res chain seq x y z
N MET A 1 -40.02 -3.86 -37.91
CA MET A 1 -39.58 -2.49 -37.58
C MET A 1 -39.55 -2.40 -36.05
N GLU A 2 -38.58 -3.06 -35.43
CA GLU A 2 -38.44 -3.08 -33.97
C GLU A 2 -37.39 -2.06 -33.57
N LEU A 3 -37.84 -1.06 -32.81
CA LEU A 3 -37.02 -0.04 -32.18
C LEU A 3 -36.15 -0.71 -31.10
N SER A 4 -34.87 -0.93 -31.38
CA SER A 4 -33.90 -1.30 -30.34
C SER A 4 -33.71 -0.10 -29.41
N VAL A 5 -34.35 -0.17 -28.25
CA VAL A 5 -34.21 0.81 -27.17
C VAL A 5 -32.74 0.86 -26.76
N ASN A 6 -32.09 1.94 -27.14
CA ASN A 6 -30.70 2.24 -26.82
C ASN A 6 -30.58 2.48 -25.32
N ASN A 7 -30.18 1.44 -24.58
CA ASN A 7 -30.11 1.46 -23.12
C ASN A 7 -28.86 2.23 -22.68
N LYS A 8 -28.92 3.57 -22.76
CA LYS A 8 -27.92 4.49 -22.19
C LYS A 8 -27.85 4.24 -20.67
N LYS A 9 -26.89 3.42 -20.23
CA LYS A 9 -26.54 3.27 -18.81
C LYS A 9 -26.18 4.65 -18.27
N ARG A 10 -27.06 5.21 -17.45
CA ARG A 10 -26.82 6.42 -16.65
C ARG A 10 -25.49 6.24 -15.91
N GLY A 11 -24.50 7.05 -16.24
CA GLY A 11 -23.26 7.15 -15.46
C GLY A 11 -23.58 7.36 -13.97
N ASN A 12 -22.76 6.74 -13.12
CA ASN A 12 -22.88 6.54 -11.65
C ASN A 12 -23.17 7.82 -10.82
N LYS A 13 -24.31 8.49 -11.03
CA LYS A 13 -24.79 9.59 -10.15
C LYS A 13 -25.10 9.08 -8.73
N ALA A 14 -25.44 7.80 -8.60
CA ALA A 14 -25.72 7.15 -7.31
C ALA A 14 -24.48 7.03 -6.40
N GLY A 15 -23.29 6.83 -6.97
CA GLY A 15 -22.07 6.59 -6.18
C GLY A 15 -21.58 7.81 -5.40
N ALA A 16 -21.59 8.99 -6.02
CA ALA A 16 -21.13 10.21 -5.37
C ALA A 16 -22.10 10.73 -4.30
N GLY A 17 -23.42 10.60 -4.53
CA GLY A 17 -24.44 10.92 -3.51
C GLY A 17 -24.37 9.99 -2.31
N CYS A 18 -24.14 8.69 -2.54
CA CYS A 18 -23.96 7.69 -1.49
C CYS A 18 -22.73 7.99 -0.61
N LEU A 19 -21.60 8.39 -1.21
CA LEU A 19 -20.40 8.81 -0.46
C LEU A 19 -20.66 10.00 0.46
N THR A 20 -21.43 11.01 0.00
CA THR A 20 -21.78 12.16 0.85
C THR A 20 -22.62 11.77 2.05
N VAL A 21 -23.65 10.92 1.87
CA VAL A 21 -24.49 10.44 2.97
C VAL A 21 -23.68 9.57 3.93
N PHE A 22 -22.88 8.65 3.40
CA PHE A 22 -22.02 7.78 4.20
C PHE A 22 -21.01 8.57 5.03
N GLY A 23 -20.29 9.53 4.42
CA GLY A 23 -19.38 10.42 5.13
C GLY A 23 -20.09 11.28 6.18
N GLY A 24 -21.32 11.72 5.90
CA GLY A 24 -22.16 12.48 6.82
C GLY A 24 -22.46 11.74 8.13
N ILE A 25 -22.71 10.42 8.08
CA ILE A 25 -22.96 9.61 9.29
C ILE A 25 -21.74 9.65 10.22
N PHE A 26 -20.54 9.38 9.70
CA PHE A 26 -19.31 9.44 10.50
C PHE A 26 -19.04 10.84 11.05
N PHE A 27 -19.31 11.87 10.24
CA PHE A 27 -19.16 13.25 10.67
C PHE A 27 -20.08 13.58 11.85
N ILE A 28 -21.37 13.24 11.74
CA ILE A 28 -22.36 13.49 12.80
C ILE A 28 -22.02 12.71 14.06
N VAL A 29 -21.61 11.44 13.95
CA VAL A 29 -21.22 10.63 15.13
C VAL A 29 -20.00 11.25 15.82
N GLY A 30 -18.94 11.58 15.07
CA GLY A 30 -17.73 12.18 15.64
C GLY A 30 -17.99 13.52 16.33
N VAL A 31 -18.77 14.40 15.68
CA VAL A 31 -19.16 15.69 16.26
C VAL A 31 -20.08 15.50 17.47
N GLY A 32 -21.06 14.59 17.39
CA GLY A 32 -22.02 14.33 18.46
C GLY A 32 -21.35 13.82 19.73
N ILE A 33 -20.44 12.85 19.62
CA ILE A 33 -19.65 12.32 20.76
C ILE A 33 -18.84 13.45 21.41
N PHE A 34 -18.23 14.32 20.61
CA PHE A 34 -17.46 15.44 21.14
C PHE A 34 -18.33 16.51 21.81
N LEU A 35 -19.45 16.88 21.20
CA LEU A 35 -20.41 17.82 21.80
C LEU A 35 -21.00 17.28 23.10
N PHE A 36 -21.25 15.97 23.18
CA PHE A 36 -21.65 15.31 24.42
C PHE A 36 -20.58 15.47 25.52
N GLY A 37 -19.31 15.24 25.20
CA GLY A 37 -18.20 15.48 26.13
C GLY A 37 -18.06 16.94 26.58
N LEU A 38 -18.39 17.91 25.72
CA LEU A 38 -18.41 19.33 26.06
C LEU A 38 -19.54 19.71 27.03
N ALA A 39 -20.64 18.97 27.07
CA ALA A 39 -21.75 19.25 27.99
C ALA A 39 -21.30 19.15 29.46
N SER A 40 -20.55 18.10 29.83
CA SER A 40 -19.99 17.95 31.18
C SER A 40 -19.01 19.06 31.53
N ILE A 41 -18.23 19.55 30.55
CA ILE A 41 -17.30 20.66 30.76
C ILE A 41 -18.06 21.96 30.99
N TYR A 42 -19.11 22.21 30.21
CA TYR A 42 -19.97 23.37 30.40
C TYR A 42 -20.57 23.40 31.81
N SER A 43 -21.05 22.24 32.31
CA SER A 43 -21.52 22.11 33.69
C SER A 43 -20.42 22.34 34.72
N SER A 44 -19.21 21.80 34.53
CA SER A 44 -18.05 22.07 35.39
C SER A 44 -17.68 23.55 35.42
N LEU A 45 -17.73 24.25 34.28
CA LEU A 45 -17.43 25.68 34.19
C LEU A 45 -18.49 26.52 34.92
N GLN A 46 -19.77 26.16 34.79
CA GLN A 46 -20.85 26.80 35.55
C GLN A 46 -20.68 26.57 37.07
N ALA A 47 -20.16 25.41 37.45
CA ALA A 47 -19.91 25.06 38.84
C ALA A 47 -18.65 25.71 39.45
N ASN A 48 -17.87 26.47 38.67
CA ASN A 48 -16.68 27.14 39.21
C ASN A 48 -17.02 28.09 40.36
N ASP A 49 -18.14 28.81 40.25
CA ASP A 49 -18.59 29.80 41.24
C ASP A 49 -19.47 29.20 42.35
N TRP A 50 -19.67 27.88 42.35
CA TRP A 50 -20.47 27.19 43.38
C TRP A 50 -19.77 27.19 44.74
N GLN A 51 -20.55 27.37 45.81
CA GLN A 51 -20.04 27.56 47.16
C GLN A 51 -19.69 26.22 47.83
N PRO A 52 -18.52 26.12 48.52
CA PRO A 52 -18.13 24.92 49.24
C PRO A 52 -18.91 24.77 50.55
N VAL A 53 -19.48 23.60 50.80
CA VAL A 53 -20.19 23.22 52.03
C VAL A 53 -19.75 21.84 52.52
N ASP A 54 -19.87 21.59 53.81
CA ASP A 54 -19.64 20.26 54.38
C ASP A 54 -20.83 19.34 54.10
N ALA A 55 -20.53 18.17 53.55
CA ALA A 55 -21.51 17.15 53.18
C ALA A 55 -21.17 15.79 53.80
N THR A 56 -22.22 15.03 54.14
CA THR A 56 -22.11 13.67 54.66
C THR A 56 -22.59 12.68 53.60
N ILE A 57 -21.76 11.70 53.25
CA ILE A 57 -22.10 10.66 52.28
C ILE A 57 -23.11 9.69 52.89
N THR A 58 -24.31 9.60 52.33
CA THR A 58 -25.36 8.67 52.79
C THR A 58 -25.28 7.33 52.05
N ARG A 59 -25.01 7.36 50.73
CA ARG A 59 -24.89 6.16 49.88
C ARG A 59 -23.70 6.29 48.93
N VAL A 60 -22.97 5.19 48.74
CA VAL A 60 -21.90 5.09 47.74
C VAL A 60 -21.79 3.64 47.29
N GLU A 61 -21.85 3.43 45.97
CA GLU A 61 -21.82 2.13 45.31
C GLU A 61 -20.94 2.22 44.08
N GLN A 62 -20.10 1.20 43.88
CA GLN A 62 -19.32 1.06 42.67
C GLN A 62 -20.16 0.31 41.63
N VAL A 63 -20.32 0.91 40.46
CA VAL A 63 -20.94 0.27 39.31
C VAL A 63 -19.81 -0.33 38.48
N ILE A 64 -19.84 -1.64 38.27
CA ILE A 64 -18.86 -2.35 37.46
C ILE A 64 -19.61 -3.00 36.31
N SER A 65 -19.27 -2.65 35.08
CA SER A 65 -19.82 -3.28 33.88
C SER A 65 -18.70 -4.06 33.19
N ARG A 66 -18.87 -5.39 33.11
CA ARG A 66 -17.93 -6.30 32.44
C ARG A 66 -18.48 -6.65 31.06
N GLY A 67 -17.77 -6.25 30.02
CA GLY A 67 -18.01 -6.70 28.65
C GLY A 67 -16.99 -7.75 28.21
N ASP A 68 -17.17 -8.30 27.01
CA ASP A 68 -16.28 -9.32 26.44
C ASP A 68 -14.83 -8.82 26.26
N ASP A 69 -14.65 -7.51 26.00
CA ASP A 69 -13.35 -6.92 25.66
C ASP A 69 -12.77 -5.99 26.76
N SER A 70 -13.59 -5.51 27.71
CA SER A 70 -13.13 -4.57 28.75
C SER A 70 -14.07 -4.48 29.95
N THR A 71 -13.54 -4.03 31.10
CA THR A 71 -14.33 -3.70 32.30
C THR A 71 -14.36 -2.18 32.49
N THR A 72 -15.56 -1.61 32.65
CA THR A 72 -15.76 -0.19 32.97
C THR A 72 -16.25 -0.01 34.40
N TYR A 73 -15.91 1.13 34.99
CA TYR A 73 -16.19 1.47 36.38
C TYR A 73 -16.98 2.78 36.44
N GLY A 74 -17.89 2.89 37.41
CA GLY A 74 -18.63 4.11 37.70
C GLY A 74 -18.96 4.20 39.18
N VAL A 75 -19.42 5.36 39.61
CA VAL A 75 -19.77 5.60 41.03
C VAL A 75 -21.16 6.20 41.10
N ASN A 76 -22.04 5.50 41.80
CA ASN A 76 -23.37 6.01 42.16
C ASN A 76 -23.40 6.29 43.67
N GLY A 77 -24.14 7.32 44.07
CA GLY A 77 -24.24 7.65 45.48
C GLY A 77 -25.21 8.78 45.77
N ALA A 78 -25.29 9.13 47.05
CA ALA A 78 -26.05 10.25 47.54
C ALA A 78 -25.35 10.85 48.76
N PHE A 79 -25.53 12.16 48.95
CA PHE A 79 -24.99 12.89 50.07
C PHE A 79 -25.98 13.93 50.57
N GLN A 80 -25.86 14.25 51.85
CA GLN A 80 -26.66 15.24 52.55
C GLN A 80 -25.79 16.42 52.94
N TYR A 81 -26.27 17.64 52.78
CA TYR A 81 -25.57 18.87 53.12
C TYR A 81 -26.55 19.90 53.72
N GLN A 82 -26.00 20.90 54.37
CA GLN A 82 -26.77 22.06 54.84
C GLN A 82 -26.34 23.32 54.11
N TYR A 83 -27.32 24.09 53.67
CA TYR A 83 -27.11 25.40 53.05
C TYR A 83 -28.18 26.35 53.58
N GLU A 84 -27.77 27.52 54.09
CA GLU A 84 -28.65 28.53 54.70
C GLU A 84 -29.62 27.96 55.77
N GLY A 85 -29.15 26.99 56.57
CA GLY A 85 -29.94 26.36 57.63
C GLY A 85 -30.96 25.32 57.16
N GLN A 86 -31.08 25.07 55.86
CA GLN A 86 -31.90 24.00 55.30
C GLN A 86 -31.06 22.78 54.92
N THR A 87 -31.64 21.59 55.09
CA THR A 87 -31.00 20.32 54.77
C THR A 87 -31.45 19.85 53.38
N TYR A 88 -30.48 19.51 52.53
CA TYR A 88 -30.70 19.04 51.18
C TYR A 88 -30.03 17.68 50.96
N ILE A 89 -30.53 16.93 49.97
CA ILE A 89 -29.98 15.65 49.55
C ILE A 89 -29.77 15.70 48.04
N SER A 90 -28.55 15.39 47.58
CA SER A 90 -28.21 15.26 46.16
C SER A 90 -27.70 13.85 45.87
N SER A 91 -28.07 13.32 44.70
CA SER A 91 -27.53 12.09 44.13
C SER A 91 -26.50 12.33 43.03
N GLN A 92 -26.24 13.60 42.68
CA GLN A 92 -25.31 13.95 41.62
C GLN A 92 -23.91 14.12 42.19
N LEU A 93 -23.05 13.10 42.04
CA LEU A 93 -21.71 13.14 42.62
C LEU A 93 -20.74 14.00 41.81
N ASN A 94 -20.89 14.03 40.49
CA ASN A 94 -20.06 14.78 39.54
C ASN A 94 -20.85 15.03 38.23
N PHE A 95 -20.22 15.66 37.23
CA PHE A 95 -20.83 15.93 35.91
C PHE A 95 -20.61 14.83 34.86
N TYR A 96 -20.00 13.70 35.26
CA TYR A 96 -19.62 12.60 34.37
C TYR A 96 -20.42 11.35 34.73
N THR A 97 -21.56 11.17 34.07
CA THR A 97 -22.47 10.05 34.33
C THR A 97 -22.02 8.76 33.64
N GLY A 98 -22.43 7.61 34.20
CA GLY A 98 -22.18 6.29 33.63
C GLY A 98 -20.88 5.65 34.10
N THR A 99 -20.40 4.70 33.31
CA THR A 99 -19.17 3.94 33.60
C THR A 99 -18.14 4.15 32.50
N ASP A 100 -16.87 4.22 32.86
CA ASP A 100 -15.76 4.30 31.93
C ASP A 100 -14.52 3.56 32.48
N ASN A 101 -13.52 3.37 31.62
CA ASN A 101 -12.21 2.83 31.97
C ASN A 101 -11.10 3.83 31.60
N ILE A 102 -11.39 5.13 31.67
CA ILE A 102 -10.45 6.18 31.26
C ILE A 102 -9.68 6.68 32.49
N GLY A 103 -8.49 6.09 32.68
CA GLY A 103 -7.63 6.34 33.84
C GLY A 103 -8.18 5.73 35.14
N SER A 104 -7.61 6.10 36.28
CA SER A 104 -8.01 5.58 37.60
C SER A 104 -9.10 6.39 38.30
N TYR A 105 -9.66 7.42 37.63
CA TYR A 105 -10.57 8.40 38.25
C TYR A 105 -11.75 7.74 38.97
N GLN A 106 -12.46 6.81 38.31
CA GLN A 106 -13.68 6.22 38.87
C GLN A 106 -13.39 5.38 40.12
N GLN A 107 -12.29 4.63 40.11
CA GLN A 107 -11.86 3.81 41.23
C GLN A 107 -11.38 4.70 42.38
N ASP A 108 -10.50 5.67 42.11
CA ASP A 108 -9.98 6.60 43.12
C ASP A 108 -11.11 7.41 43.77
N PHE A 109 -12.08 7.86 42.96
CA PHE A 109 -13.26 8.57 43.42
C PHE A 109 -14.15 7.69 44.31
N TYR A 110 -14.42 6.44 43.90
CA TYR A 110 -15.16 5.48 44.72
C TYR A 110 -14.47 5.24 46.07
N TYR A 111 -13.16 4.96 46.08
CA TYR A 111 -12.42 4.67 47.30
C TYR A 111 -12.40 5.87 48.25
N ARG A 112 -12.23 7.09 47.72
CA ARG A 112 -12.30 8.33 48.50
C ARG A 112 -13.66 8.49 49.20
N LEU A 113 -14.76 8.30 48.47
CA LEU A 113 -16.11 8.44 49.01
C LEU A 113 -16.48 7.32 49.99
N LYS A 114 -16.08 6.08 49.68
CA LYS A 114 -16.26 4.92 50.57
C LYS A 114 -15.55 5.14 51.89
N GLN A 115 -14.29 5.57 51.86
CA GLN A 115 -13.50 5.84 53.06
C GLN A 115 -14.09 6.97 53.89
N ALA A 116 -14.61 8.03 53.26
CA ALA A 116 -15.28 9.11 53.99
C ALA A 116 -16.54 8.61 54.71
N LYS A 117 -17.36 7.79 54.04
CA LYS A 117 -18.56 7.20 54.63
C LYS A 117 -18.23 6.25 55.80
N GLU A 118 -17.29 5.34 55.63
CA GLU A 118 -16.94 4.34 56.65
C GLU A 118 -16.34 4.97 57.92
N ASN A 119 -15.68 6.12 57.78
CA ASN A 119 -15.07 6.83 58.91
C ASN A 119 -15.93 7.99 59.46
N ASN A 120 -17.19 8.13 59.03
CA ASN A 120 -18.08 9.24 59.39
C ASN A 120 -17.44 10.63 59.21
N ARG A 121 -16.65 10.80 58.13
CA ARG A 121 -16.00 12.07 57.80
C ARG A 121 -16.86 12.85 56.82
N THR A 122 -16.90 14.17 57.01
CA THR A 122 -17.48 15.09 56.03
C THR A 122 -16.58 15.20 54.80
N VAL A 123 -17.19 15.43 53.64
CA VAL A 123 -16.52 15.79 52.39
C VAL A 123 -17.02 17.15 51.94
N THR A 124 -16.20 17.88 51.18
CA THR A 124 -16.63 19.13 50.57
C THR A 124 -17.58 18.83 49.40
N ALA A 125 -18.78 19.39 49.45
CA ALA A 125 -19.68 19.51 48.31
C ALA A 125 -19.69 20.95 47.81
N TYR A 126 -20.03 21.15 46.55
CA TYR A 126 -20.21 22.45 45.93
C TYR A 126 -21.69 22.64 45.62
N VAL A 127 -22.28 23.68 46.20
CA VAL A 127 -23.71 24.04 46.05
C VAL A 127 -23.87 25.18 45.05
N ASN A 128 -24.85 25.05 44.17
CA ASN A 128 -25.31 26.13 43.32
C ASN A 128 -26.06 27.18 44.16
N PRO A 129 -25.54 28.42 44.32
CA PRO A 129 -26.21 29.45 45.12
C PRO A 129 -27.54 29.91 44.52
N ASP A 130 -27.70 29.82 43.19
CA ASP A 130 -28.93 30.20 42.48
C ASP A 130 -30.00 29.10 42.56
N ASN A 131 -29.58 27.86 42.78
CA ASN A 131 -30.47 26.72 42.98
C ASN A 131 -29.89 25.72 43.99
N PRO A 132 -30.10 25.92 45.32
CA PRO A 132 -29.48 25.10 46.36
C PRO A 132 -29.81 23.60 46.33
N SER A 133 -30.79 23.18 45.52
CA SER A 133 -31.08 21.76 45.28
C SER A 133 -30.06 21.06 44.38
N GLU A 134 -29.24 21.82 43.65
CA GLU A 134 -28.15 21.33 42.82
C GLU A 134 -26.83 21.40 43.59
N ALA A 135 -26.21 20.24 43.81
CA ALA A 135 -24.89 20.15 44.40
C ALA A 135 -24.12 18.95 43.85
N VAL A 136 -22.79 19.08 43.79
CA VAL A 136 -21.86 18.01 43.39
C VAL A 136 -20.70 17.88 44.36
N ILE A 137 -20.10 16.69 44.46
CA ILE A 137 -18.88 16.46 45.26
C ILE A 137 -17.63 16.83 44.47
N ASP A 138 -17.61 16.48 43.18
CA ASP A 138 -16.49 16.77 42.30
C ASP A 138 -16.95 17.56 41.07
N LYS A 139 -16.43 18.79 40.97
CA LYS A 139 -16.67 19.71 39.85
C LYS A 139 -15.51 19.76 38.84
N GLU A 140 -14.41 19.05 39.10
CA GLU A 140 -13.20 19.15 38.29
C GLU A 140 -13.41 18.62 36.86
N ILE A 141 -12.69 19.22 35.92
CA ILE A 141 -12.70 18.79 34.53
C ILE A 141 -11.84 17.54 34.38
N ARG A 142 -12.44 16.45 33.91
CA ARG A 142 -11.72 15.23 33.50
C ARG A 142 -11.07 15.44 32.13
N TRP A 143 -9.91 16.09 32.09
CA TRP A 143 -9.16 16.35 30.85
C TRP A 143 -8.86 15.07 30.04
N GLY A 144 -8.64 13.94 30.71
CA GLY A 144 -8.49 12.63 30.05
C GLY A 144 -9.74 12.22 29.25
N MET A 145 -10.94 12.47 29.80
CA MET A 145 -12.20 12.23 29.10
C MET A 145 -12.40 13.18 27.92
N LEU A 146 -12.03 14.47 28.07
CA LEU A 146 -12.08 15.40 26.93
C LEU A 146 -11.14 14.95 25.80
N GLY A 147 -9.91 14.55 26.14
CA GLY A 147 -8.95 14.00 25.20
C GLY A 147 -9.51 12.78 24.46
N PHE A 148 -10.13 11.85 25.20
CA PHE A 148 -10.79 10.68 24.62
C PHE A 148 -11.89 11.05 23.62
N HIS A 149 -12.83 11.94 23.97
CA HIS A 149 -13.89 12.39 23.04
C HIS A 149 -13.33 13.15 21.83
N SER A 150 -12.24 13.89 22.02
CA SER A 150 -11.57 14.64 20.94
C SER A 150 -11.02 13.72 19.85
N ILE A 151 -10.58 12.50 20.20
CA ILE A 151 -10.15 11.50 19.22
C ILE A 151 -11.30 11.18 18.26
N PHE A 152 -12.54 11.02 18.75
CA PHE A 152 -13.69 10.73 17.90
C PHE A 152 -14.01 11.87 16.93
N LEU A 153 -13.89 13.13 17.38
CA LEU A 153 -14.06 14.29 16.51
C LEU A 153 -13.03 14.28 15.37
N ILE A 154 -11.75 14.11 15.70
CA ILE A 154 -10.69 14.21 14.70
C ILE A 154 -10.75 13.01 13.74
N VAL A 155 -10.94 11.81 14.28
CA VAL A 155 -11.02 10.57 13.50
C VAL A 155 -12.29 10.52 12.68
N PHE A 156 -13.46 10.43 13.32
CA PHE A 156 -14.71 10.19 12.62
C PHE A 156 -15.23 11.47 11.95
N GLY A 157 -15.09 12.61 12.61
CA GLY A 157 -15.38 13.93 12.02
C GLY A 157 -14.47 14.25 10.84
N GLY A 158 -13.16 14.13 11.02
CA GLY A 158 -12.18 14.40 9.94
C GLY A 158 -12.35 13.47 8.73
N ILE A 159 -12.48 12.16 8.96
CA ILE A 159 -12.70 11.19 7.87
C ILE A 159 -14.04 11.44 7.19
N GLY A 160 -15.11 11.66 7.95
CA GLY A 160 -16.44 11.94 7.41
C GLY A 160 -16.43 13.16 6.48
N LEU A 161 -15.84 14.27 6.93
CA LEU A 161 -15.68 15.48 6.13
C LEU A 161 -14.82 15.22 4.88
N GLY A 162 -13.72 14.48 5.02
CA GLY A 162 -12.84 14.11 3.90
C GLY A 162 -13.57 13.31 2.81
N ILE A 163 -14.38 12.32 3.21
CA ILE A 163 -15.21 11.52 2.28
C ILE A 163 -16.24 12.42 1.57
N MET A 164 -16.90 13.34 2.29
CA MET A 164 -17.86 14.27 1.70
C MET A 164 -17.22 15.19 0.66
N LEU A 165 -16.04 15.75 0.96
CA LEU A 165 -15.29 16.59 0.02
C LEU A 165 -14.84 15.79 -1.20
N ALA A 166 -14.27 14.60 -1.00
CA ALA A 166 -13.87 13.70 -2.08
C ALA A 166 -15.06 13.33 -2.99
N GLY A 167 -16.23 13.06 -2.42
CA GLY A 167 -17.47 12.81 -3.17
C GLY A 167 -17.88 13.99 -4.05
N ARG A 168 -17.77 15.23 -3.55
CA ARG A 168 -18.03 16.44 -4.35
C ARG A 168 -17.06 16.60 -5.52
N PHE A 169 -15.77 16.40 -5.29
CA PHE A 169 -14.77 16.48 -6.35
C PHE A 169 -14.95 15.36 -7.39
N ALA A 170 -15.25 14.14 -6.96
CA ALA A 170 -15.55 13.02 -7.85
C ALA A 170 -16.79 13.29 -8.70
N LYS A 171 -17.85 13.89 -8.13
CA LYS A 171 -19.04 14.30 -8.89
C LYS A 171 -18.70 15.32 -9.97
N LYS A 172 -17.92 16.36 -9.65
CA LYS A 172 -17.47 17.36 -10.63
C LYS A 172 -16.68 16.71 -11.77
N LYS A 173 -15.74 15.80 -11.46
CA LYS A 173 -14.96 15.06 -12.47
C LYS A 173 -15.85 14.21 -13.37
N LEU A 174 -16.85 13.51 -12.80
CA LEU A 174 -17.79 12.68 -13.56
C LEU A 174 -18.66 13.51 -14.51
N VAL A 175 -19.16 14.67 -14.07
CA VAL A 175 -19.97 15.56 -14.92
C VAL A 175 -19.16 16.00 -16.15
N LYS A 176 -17.94 16.48 -15.93
CA LYS A 176 -17.03 16.91 -17.00
C LYS A 176 -16.68 15.78 -17.97
N GLN A 177 -16.45 14.57 -17.45
CA GLN A 177 -16.21 13.39 -18.30
C GLN A 177 -17.43 13.05 -19.17
N ASN A 178 -18.65 13.14 -18.62
CA ASN A 178 -19.87 12.91 -19.41
C ASN A 178 -20.08 13.98 -20.49
N GLU A 179 -19.69 15.23 -20.23
CA GLU A 179 -19.71 16.30 -21.23
C GLU A 179 -18.73 16.01 -22.37
N LEU A 180 -17.50 15.60 -22.07
CA LEU A 180 -16.51 15.20 -23.08
C LEU A 180 -16.95 13.98 -23.89
N GLN A 181 -17.63 13.02 -23.25
CA GLN A 181 -18.22 11.85 -23.94
C GLN A 181 -19.30 12.25 -24.95
N GLN A 182 -20.06 13.32 -24.69
CA GLN A 182 -21.06 13.82 -25.62
C GLN A 182 -20.42 14.59 -26.78
N LEU A 183 -19.30 15.27 -26.54
CA LEU A 183 -18.57 16.02 -27.56
C LEU A 183 -17.77 15.12 -28.51
N TYR A 184 -17.20 14.02 -28.01
CA TYR A 184 -16.31 13.13 -28.76
C TYR A 184 -16.80 11.66 -28.72
N PRO A 185 -17.95 11.31 -29.32
CA PRO A 185 -18.51 9.96 -29.21
C PRO A 185 -17.62 8.85 -29.80
N ASP A 186 -16.94 9.13 -30.91
CA ASP A 186 -16.13 8.15 -31.66
C ASP A 186 -14.65 8.11 -31.24
N GLU A 187 -14.23 9.01 -30.34
CA GLU A 187 -12.84 9.16 -29.91
C GLU A 187 -12.73 9.00 -28.39
N PRO A 188 -12.82 7.76 -27.86
CA PRO A 188 -12.84 7.50 -26.42
C PRO A 188 -11.56 7.95 -25.69
N TRP A 189 -10.45 8.11 -26.41
CA TRP A 189 -9.22 8.71 -25.86
C TRP A 189 -9.37 10.20 -25.54
N ASN A 190 -10.40 10.91 -26.04
CA ASN A 190 -10.66 12.33 -25.75
C ASN A 190 -11.62 12.54 -24.56
N TRP A 191 -12.14 11.48 -23.94
CA TRP A 191 -13.08 11.57 -22.81
C TRP A 191 -12.44 12.04 -21.49
N LYS A 192 -11.11 12.07 -21.42
CA LYS A 192 -10.36 12.55 -20.25
C LYS A 192 -9.45 13.68 -20.70
N GLU A 193 -9.50 14.82 -19.99
CA GLU A 193 -8.63 15.97 -20.29
C GLU A 193 -7.14 15.58 -20.28
N GLU A 194 -6.79 14.67 -19.37
CA GLU A 194 -5.43 14.13 -19.21
C GLU A 194 -4.93 13.36 -20.44
N TRP A 195 -5.83 12.96 -21.35
CA TRP A 195 -5.52 12.18 -22.56
C TRP A 195 -5.58 12.99 -23.86
N GLN A 196 -6.10 14.21 -23.82
CA GLN A 196 -6.20 15.09 -24.99
C GLN A 196 -4.85 15.69 -25.40
N THR A 197 -3.85 15.61 -24.53
CA THR A 197 -2.49 16.09 -24.79
C THR A 197 -1.53 14.94 -25.05
N ASN A 198 -0.52 15.16 -25.89
CA ASN A 198 0.59 14.22 -26.05
C ASN A 198 1.56 14.20 -24.85
N ARG A 199 1.25 14.94 -23.79
CA ARG A 199 2.07 15.08 -22.58
C ARG A 199 1.32 14.49 -21.40
N PHE A 200 1.93 13.53 -20.72
CA PHE A 200 1.33 12.84 -19.58
C PHE A 200 2.17 13.09 -18.33
N LYS A 201 1.50 13.48 -17.25
CA LYS A 201 2.14 13.63 -15.94
C LYS A 201 2.23 12.29 -15.22
N ALA A 202 3.27 12.11 -14.42
CA ALA A 202 3.43 10.91 -13.61
C ALA A 202 2.25 10.73 -12.63
N THR A 203 1.59 9.58 -12.71
CA THR A 203 0.47 9.19 -11.84
C THR A 203 0.93 8.89 -10.41
N THR A 204 2.20 8.53 -10.23
CA THR A 204 2.82 8.21 -8.92
C THR A 204 2.81 9.38 -7.93
N GLY A 205 2.56 10.62 -8.40
CA GLY A 205 2.72 11.84 -7.60
C GLY A 205 1.74 12.07 -6.44
N THR A 206 0.63 11.33 -6.34
CA THR A 206 -0.40 11.62 -5.31
C THR A 206 -0.52 10.55 -4.23
N GLY A 207 0.09 9.38 -4.43
CA GLY A 207 -0.01 8.25 -3.48
C GLY A 207 0.55 8.57 -2.09
N PHE A 208 1.59 9.41 -2.00
CA PHE A 208 2.18 9.80 -0.73
C PHE A 208 1.20 10.57 0.17
N LYS A 209 0.27 11.35 -0.39
CA LYS A 209 -0.73 12.10 0.40
C LYS A 209 -1.70 11.15 1.10
N VAL A 210 -2.13 10.11 0.40
CA VAL A 210 -3.00 9.07 0.96
C VAL A 210 -2.25 8.29 2.04
N LEU A 211 -1.00 7.89 1.76
CA LEU A 211 -0.16 7.18 2.72
C LEU A 211 0.13 8.03 3.97
N LEU A 212 0.43 9.32 3.80
CA LEU A 212 0.65 10.26 4.89
C LEU A 212 -0.62 10.46 5.73
N GLY A 213 -1.77 10.66 5.08
CA GLY A 213 -3.06 10.78 5.78
C GLY A 213 -3.38 9.53 6.60
N PHE A 214 -3.14 8.33 6.04
CA PHE A 214 -3.29 7.08 6.77
C PHE A 214 -2.28 6.93 7.91
N ALA A 215 -1.03 7.34 7.72
CA ALA A 215 0.00 7.31 8.75
C ALA A 215 -0.35 8.24 9.92
N ILE A 216 -0.81 9.47 9.65
CA ILE A 216 -1.27 10.41 10.68
C ILE A 216 -2.45 9.81 11.44
N PHE A 217 -3.44 9.31 10.71
CA PHE A 217 -4.63 8.67 11.28
C PHE A 217 -4.27 7.50 12.22
N TRP A 218 -3.40 6.59 11.76
CA TRP A 218 -2.93 5.46 12.54
C TRP A 218 -2.23 5.91 13.83
N ASN A 219 -1.32 6.88 13.73
CA ASN A 219 -0.56 7.38 14.89
C ASN A 219 -1.43 8.16 15.88
N LEU A 220 -2.46 8.86 15.41
CA LEU A 220 -3.40 9.59 16.27
C LEU A 220 -4.17 8.67 17.22
N ILE A 221 -4.37 7.41 16.84
CA ILE A 221 -4.98 6.39 17.70
C ILE A 221 -3.90 5.63 18.48
N ALA A 222 -2.87 5.17 17.79
CA ALA A 222 -1.84 4.31 18.38
C ALA A 222 -1.08 4.99 19.51
N ILE A 223 -0.66 6.25 19.34
CA ILE A 223 0.18 6.94 20.34
C ILE A 223 -0.60 7.20 21.64
N PRO A 224 -1.80 7.82 21.64
CA PRO A 224 -2.55 8.01 22.88
C PRO A 224 -2.92 6.69 23.55
N ALA A 225 -3.32 5.67 22.77
CA ALA A 225 -3.61 4.35 23.32
C ALA A 225 -2.39 3.74 24.01
N SER A 226 -1.20 3.84 23.40
CA SER A 226 0.04 3.37 24.02
C SER A 226 0.44 4.18 25.26
N VAL A 227 0.25 5.50 25.26
CA VAL A 227 0.54 6.36 26.42
C VAL A 227 -0.41 6.03 27.59
N MET A 228 -1.71 5.92 27.31
CA MET A 228 -2.70 5.54 28.34
C MET A 228 -2.42 4.15 28.91
N ALA A 229 -2.16 3.16 28.03
CA ALA A 229 -1.76 1.83 28.45
C ALA A 229 -0.45 1.88 29.28
N MET A 230 0.52 2.70 28.89
CA MET A 230 1.76 2.84 29.66
C MET A 230 1.51 3.38 31.07
N ILE A 231 0.70 4.43 31.22
CA ILE A 231 0.37 5.03 32.54
C ILE A 231 -0.34 4.03 33.46
N GLU A 232 -1.26 3.24 32.93
CA GLU A 232 -2.04 2.27 33.71
C GLU A 232 -1.22 1.04 34.11
N TYR A 233 -0.47 0.48 33.16
CA TYR A 233 0.23 -0.80 33.34
C TYR A 233 1.61 -0.69 33.99
N PHE A 234 2.19 0.52 34.10
CA PHE A 234 3.35 0.75 34.98
C PHE A 234 3.05 0.38 36.45
N LYS A 235 1.78 0.29 36.83
CA LYS A 235 1.34 -0.11 38.17
C LYS A 235 1.15 -1.62 38.35
N THR A 236 0.93 -2.39 37.28
CA THR A 236 0.52 -3.81 37.34
C THR A 236 1.53 -4.80 36.76
N PHE A 237 2.60 -4.34 36.09
CA PHE A 237 3.70 -5.17 35.53
C PHE A 237 3.26 -6.27 34.56
N GLU A 238 2.07 -6.17 33.95
CA GLU A 238 1.58 -7.17 33.00
C GLU A 238 2.21 -7.04 31.60
N HIS A 239 2.55 -8.17 30.97
CA HIS A 239 3.33 -8.22 29.72
C HIS A 239 2.52 -7.92 28.45
N GLN A 240 1.20 -7.81 28.54
CA GLN A 240 0.32 -7.54 27.40
C GLN A 240 0.58 -6.17 26.75
N ILE A 241 1.17 -5.23 27.49
CA ILE A 241 1.57 -3.90 26.99
C ILE A 241 2.53 -3.97 25.79
N LEU A 242 3.36 -5.02 25.70
CA LEU A 242 4.32 -5.19 24.60
C LEU A 242 3.63 -5.25 23.24
N ILE A 243 2.42 -5.83 23.17
CA ILE A 243 1.64 -5.90 21.93
C ILE A 243 1.14 -4.51 21.54
N VAL A 244 0.64 -3.73 22.50
CA VAL A 244 0.15 -2.36 22.27
C VAL A 244 1.28 -1.44 21.80
N LEU A 245 2.51 -1.64 22.30
CA LEU A 245 3.69 -0.87 21.89
C LEU A 245 4.17 -1.17 20.45
N LEU A 246 3.72 -2.26 19.83
CA LEU A 246 4.01 -2.51 18.41
C LEU A 246 3.24 -1.56 17.49
N PHE A 247 2.08 -1.04 17.91
CA PHE A 247 1.23 -0.21 17.06
C PHE A 247 1.89 1.13 16.67
N PRO A 248 2.55 1.87 17.59
CA PRO A 248 3.33 3.05 17.23
C PRO A 248 4.51 2.74 16.29
N LEU A 249 5.17 1.57 16.41
CA LEU A 249 6.27 1.19 15.52
C LEU A 249 5.79 1.03 14.07
N VAL A 250 4.61 0.42 13.87
CA VAL A 250 3.95 0.39 12.56
C VAL A 250 3.68 1.81 12.05
N GLY A 251 3.21 2.69 12.94
CA GLY A 251 2.98 4.10 12.64
C GLY A 251 4.23 4.84 12.17
N ILE A 252 5.39 4.60 12.80
CA ILE A 252 6.69 5.16 12.39
C ILE A 252 7.09 4.62 11.01
N GLY A 253 6.95 3.32 10.77
CA GLY A 253 7.23 2.72 9.47
C GLY A 253 6.39 3.33 8.34
N LEU A 254 5.10 3.60 8.59
CA LEU A 254 4.21 4.28 7.66
C LEU A 254 4.66 5.73 7.39
N LEU A 255 5.10 6.46 8.41
CA LEU A 255 5.64 7.82 8.26
C LEU A 255 6.93 7.84 7.44
N ILE A 256 7.85 6.90 7.68
CA ILE A 256 9.07 6.75 6.88
C ILE A 256 8.72 6.46 5.42
N ALA A 257 7.79 5.52 5.17
CA ALA A 257 7.34 5.20 3.82
C ALA A 257 6.69 6.41 3.13
N ALA A 258 5.87 7.18 3.84
CA ALA A 258 5.27 8.43 3.36
C ALA A 258 6.34 9.48 3.03
N PHE A 259 7.37 9.61 3.87
CA PHE A 259 8.47 10.53 3.67
C PHE A 259 9.31 10.15 2.43
N VAL A 260 9.65 8.88 2.26
CA VAL A 260 10.35 8.39 1.06
C VAL A 260 9.52 8.64 -0.21
N ALA A 261 8.21 8.41 -0.16
CA ALA A 261 7.30 8.70 -1.27
C ALA A 261 7.19 10.20 -1.56
N PHE A 262 7.19 11.05 -0.51
CA PHE A 262 7.23 12.50 -0.64
C PHE A 262 8.53 13.00 -1.27
N MET A 263 9.68 12.49 -0.82
CA MET A 263 10.99 12.84 -1.40
C MET A 263 11.08 12.43 -2.87
N ARG A 264 10.53 11.26 -3.23
CA ARG A 264 10.41 10.84 -4.63
C ARG A 264 9.54 11.80 -5.44
N HIS A 265 8.40 12.22 -4.89
CA HIS A 265 7.55 13.20 -5.56
C HIS A 265 8.21 14.58 -5.68
N LYS A 266 8.92 15.04 -4.66
CA LYS A 266 9.66 16.30 -4.69
C LYS A 266 10.75 16.28 -5.78
N LYS A 267 11.45 15.15 -5.94
CA LYS A 267 12.52 15.02 -6.94
C LYS A 267 11.99 14.81 -8.37
N TYR A 268 10.99 13.94 -8.54
CA TYR A 268 10.53 13.45 -9.85
C TYR A 268 9.07 13.79 -10.20
N GLY A 269 8.38 14.56 -9.38
CA GLY A 269 6.95 14.87 -9.56
C GLY A 269 6.64 15.75 -10.77
N GLN A 270 7.65 16.45 -11.29
CA GLN A 270 7.55 17.27 -12.51
C GLN A 270 7.92 16.50 -13.78
N SER A 271 8.19 15.20 -13.68
CA SER A 271 8.50 14.38 -14.85
C SER A 271 7.28 14.23 -15.76
N GLU A 272 7.54 14.36 -17.06
CA GLU A 272 6.53 14.30 -18.10
C GLU A 272 6.92 13.26 -19.14
N LEU A 273 5.95 12.44 -19.53
CA LEU A 273 6.04 11.60 -20.70
C LEU A 273 5.51 12.38 -21.90
N VAL A 274 6.29 12.41 -22.98
CA VAL A 274 5.89 12.99 -24.27
C VAL A 274 5.78 11.85 -25.28
N LEU A 275 4.55 11.55 -25.71
CA LEU A 275 4.31 10.63 -26.82
C LEU A 275 4.47 11.37 -28.14
N GLN A 276 5.03 10.70 -29.15
CA GLN A 276 5.08 11.28 -30.50
C GLN A 276 3.66 11.44 -31.05
N GLN A 277 2.77 10.49 -30.76
CA GLN A 277 1.38 10.53 -31.13
C GLN A 277 0.51 9.83 -30.08
N THR A 278 -0.69 10.37 -29.79
CA THR A 278 -1.68 9.80 -28.86
C THR A 278 -2.93 9.38 -29.62
N PRO A 279 -3.62 8.27 -29.28
CA PRO A 279 -3.31 7.28 -28.24
C PRO A 279 -2.16 6.33 -28.62
N ILE A 280 -1.79 5.43 -27.69
CA ILE A 280 -0.98 4.24 -28.03
C ILE A 280 -1.77 3.41 -29.04
N ALA A 281 -1.16 3.18 -30.21
CA ALA A 281 -1.72 2.39 -31.28
C ALA A 281 -1.48 0.88 -31.01
N ILE A 282 -2.55 0.15 -30.74
CA ILE A 282 -2.54 -1.32 -30.66
C ILE A 282 -2.35 -1.87 -32.08
N GLY A 283 -1.39 -2.77 -32.27
CA GLY A 283 -0.93 -3.23 -33.58
C GLY A 283 0.18 -2.40 -34.22
N GLY A 284 0.53 -1.26 -33.63
CA GLY A 284 1.50 -0.32 -34.19
C GLY A 284 2.80 -0.19 -33.39
N ILE A 285 3.72 0.61 -33.94
CA ILE A 285 4.94 1.06 -33.25
C ILE A 285 4.62 2.33 -32.47
N ASN A 286 4.99 2.34 -31.19
CA ASN A 286 4.72 3.43 -30.27
C ASN A 286 6.04 4.02 -29.77
N ARG A 287 6.23 5.32 -30.03
CA ARG A 287 7.46 6.06 -29.70
C ARG A 287 7.16 7.21 -28.73
N GLY A 288 8.10 7.46 -27.84
CA GLY A 288 8.02 8.58 -26.92
C GLY A 288 9.30 8.80 -26.14
N ALA A 289 9.30 9.84 -25.32
CA ALA A 289 10.40 10.19 -24.43
C ALA A 289 9.87 10.58 -23.04
N ILE A 290 10.53 10.09 -22.00
CA ILE A 290 10.24 10.49 -20.61
C ILE A 290 11.28 11.53 -20.20
N ASN A 291 10.81 12.75 -19.96
CA ASN A 291 11.65 13.85 -19.47
C ASN A 291 11.64 13.87 -17.95
N VAL A 292 12.80 13.70 -17.34
CA VAL A 292 13.00 13.68 -15.90
C VAL A 292 13.87 14.88 -15.48
N PRO A 293 13.26 15.96 -14.97
CA PRO A 293 13.99 17.09 -14.43
C PRO A 293 14.77 16.71 -13.16
N ASN A 294 15.86 17.42 -12.88
CA ASN A 294 16.72 17.23 -11.71
C ASN A 294 17.28 15.81 -11.61
N ASP A 295 17.56 15.21 -12.77
CA ASP A 295 18.08 13.87 -12.86
C ASP A 295 19.58 13.87 -13.16
N GLU A 296 20.33 13.28 -12.25
CA GLU A 296 21.79 13.20 -12.22
C GLU A 296 22.32 11.92 -12.90
N ALA A 297 21.55 11.39 -13.85
CA ALA A 297 21.82 10.10 -14.51
C ALA A 297 23.24 9.96 -15.08
N LEU A 298 23.84 11.08 -15.48
CA LEU A 298 25.14 11.15 -16.16
C LEU A 298 26.29 11.60 -15.25
N SER A 299 26.00 12.20 -14.08
CA SER A 299 27.03 12.67 -13.16
C SER A 299 27.52 11.59 -12.19
N GLN A 300 26.78 10.48 -12.05
CA GLN A 300 27.01 9.51 -10.97
C GLN A 300 28.05 8.42 -11.26
N THR A 301 28.53 8.23 -12.49
CA THR A 301 29.54 7.19 -12.78
C THR A 301 30.37 7.51 -14.02
N PHE A 302 31.55 8.13 -13.87
CA PHE A 302 32.60 8.23 -14.90
C PHE A 302 32.14 8.54 -16.35
N GLY A 303 31.06 9.33 -16.53
CA GLY A 303 30.50 9.65 -17.84
C GLY A 303 29.68 8.57 -18.54
N GLN A 304 29.35 7.44 -17.88
CA GLN A 304 28.48 6.39 -18.41
C GLN A 304 27.05 6.53 -17.85
N PRO A 305 26.01 6.68 -18.69
CA PRO A 305 24.63 6.79 -18.22
C PRO A 305 24.16 5.49 -17.56
N ILE A 306 23.63 5.58 -16.34
CA ILE A 306 23.00 4.43 -15.67
C ILE A 306 21.70 4.09 -16.42
N ALA A 307 21.62 2.87 -16.96
CA ALA A 307 20.46 2.39 -17.69
C ALA A 307 19.19 2.39 -16.80
N ALA A 308 18.10 2.95 -17.33
CA ALA A 308 16.78 2.83 -16.76
C ALA A 308 15.99 1.72 -17.47
N VAL A 309 15.05 1.11 -16.76
CA VAL A 309 14.13 0.12 -17.31
C VAL A 309 12.80 0.79 -17.55
N VAL A 310 12.35 0.80 -18.81
CA VAL A 310 11.01 1.25 -19.20
C VAL A 310 10.16 0.02 -19.51
N THR A 311 8.99 -0.06 -18.89
CA THR A 311 8.05 -1.18 -18.97
C THR A 311 6.72 -0.66 -19.47
N LEU A 312 6.23 -1.17 -20.59
CA LEU A 312 4.86 -0.96 -21.04
C LEU A 312 4.02 -2.19 -20.68
N SER A 313 2.90 -1.97 -19.99
CA SER A 313 2.02 -3.04 -19.53
C SER A 313 0.57 -2.78 -19.91
N CYS A 314 -0.11 -3.82 -20.39
CA CYS A 314 -1.55 -3.91 -20.48
C CYS A 314 -2.03 -4.78 -19.32
N GLN A 315 -2.80 -4.19 -18.41
CA GLN A 315 -3.25 -4.85 -17.19
C GLN A 315 -4.76 -4.72 -17.00
N ARG A 316 -5.37 -5.78 -16.47
CA ARG A 316 -6.79 -5.81 -16.08
C ARG A 316 -6.92 -5.72 -14.57
N LYS A 317 -7.58 -4.68 -14.10
CA LYS A 317 -7.93 -4.49 -12.68
C LYS A 317 -9.33 -5.04 -12.44
N ILE A 318 -9.40 -6.15 -11.70
CA ILE A 318 -10.64 -6.82 -11.33
C ILE A 318 -10.89 -6.58 -9.84
N THR A 319 -12.03 -5.99 -9.53
CA THR A 319 -12.50 -5.81 -8.16
C THR A 319 -13.68 -6.73 -7.89
N THR A 320 -13.51 -7.67 -6.96
CA THR A 320 -14.55 -8.63 -6.58
C THR A 320 -15.02 -8.40 -5.15
N GLY A 321 -16.24 -8.85 -4.86
CA GLY A 321 -16.85 -8.74 -3.53
C GLY A 321 -17.59 -7.43 -3.29
N SER A 322 -18.34 -7.39 -2.19
CA SER A 322 -19.13 -6.24 -1.74
C SER A 322 -18.80 -5.88 -0.29
N GLY A 323 -18.86 -4.59 0.05
CA GLY A 323 -18.64 -4.12 1.42
C GLY A 323 -17.23 -4.45 1.94
N LYS A 324 -17.16 -5.08 3.12
CA LYS A 324 -15.91 -5.40 3.85
C LYS A 324 -15.04 -6.47 3.17
N SER A 325 -15.57 -7.20 2.19
CA SER A 325 -14.85 -8.28 1.47
C SER A 325 -14.43 -7.87 0.06
N ARG A 326 -14.38 -6.55 -0.21
CA ARG A 326 -13.93 -6.03 -1.50
C ARG A 326 -12.42 -6.25 -1.66
N SER A 327 -12.02 -6.93 -2.72
CA SER A 327 -10.62 -7.17 -3.07
C SER A 327 -10.36 -6.75 -4.51
N THR A 328 -9.27 -6.02 -4.71
CA THR A 328 -8.82 -5.62 -6.06
C THR A 328 -7.60 -6.44 -6.42
N LYS A 329 -7.68 -7.16 -7.55
CA LYS A 329 -6.57 -7.91 -8.13
C LYS A 329 -6.21 -7.30 -9.48
N THR A 330 -4.92 -7.07 -9.69
CA THR A 330 -4.38 -6.67 -10.99
C THR A 330 -3.84 -7.91 -11.69
N LYS A 331 -4.33 -8.20 -12.89
CA LYS A 331 -3.81 -9.25 -13.77
C LYS A 331 -3.11 -8.60 -14.95
N ILE A 332 -1.81 -8.87 -15.11
CA ILE A 332 -1.05 -8.40 -16.27
C ILE A 332 -1.44 -9.28 -17.47
N ILE A 333 -1.98 -8.68 -18.53
CA ILE A 333 -2.35 -9.36 -19.78
C ILE A 333 -1.14 -9.44 -20.69
N TRP A 334 -0.43 -8.33 -20.82
CA TRP A 334 0.77 -8.22 -21.64
C TRP A 334 1.72 -7.22 -21.00
N GLN A 335 3.02 -7.47 -21.15
CA GLN A 335 4.08 -6.60 -20.68
C GLN A 335 5.29 -6.74 -21.61
N ASP A 336 5.90 -5.61 -21.96
CA ASP A 336 7.20 -5.55 -22.61
C ASP A 336 8.10 -4.55 -21.88
N ASP A 337 9.38 -4.88 -21.79
CA ASP A 337 10.39 -4.15 -21.03
C ASP A 337 11.58 -3.81 -21.94
N ARG A 338 12.12 -2.59 -21.79
CA ARG A 338 13.31 -2.14 -22.50
C ARG A 338 14.27 -1.44 -21.56
N ARG A 339 15.57 -1.67 -21.77
CA ARG A 339 16.61 -0.84 -21.16
C ARG A 339 16.89 0.35 -22.04
N VAL A 340 16.91 1.52 -21.43
CA VAL A 340 17.15 2.80 -22.10
C VAL A 340 18.17 3.59 -21.32
N THR A 341 19.11 4.19 -22.02
CA THR A 341 20.04 5.15 -21.45
C THR A 341 19.45 6.55 -21.57
N SER A 342 19.85 7.44 -20.67
CA SER A 342 19.44 8.83 -20.73
C SER A 342 20.25 9.59 -21.79
N SER A 343 19.58 10.51 -22.48
CA SER A 343 20.22 11.64 -23.14
C SER A 343 19.97 12.91 -22.33
N THR A 344 20.91 13.86 -22.32
CA THR A 344 20.69 15.15 -21.66
C THR A 344 19.90 16.08 -22.58
N ILE A 345 18.84 16.68 -22.05
CA ILE A 345 18.15 17.81 -22.67
C ILE A 345 18.33 19.03 -21.75
N GLY A 346 19.08 20.03 -22.20
CA GLY A 346 19.38 21.23 -21.41
C GLY A 346 20.34 20.99 -20.23
N HIS A 347 20.30 21.83 -19.20
CA HIS A 347 21.30 21.78 -18.12
C HIS A 347 20.99 20.80 -16.96
N ASN A 348 19.78 20.22 -16.88
CA ASN A 348 19.41 19.36 -15.74
C ASN A 348 18.20 18.44 -16.00
N THR A 349 17.95 18.06 -17.26
CA THR A 349 16.87 17.13 -17.59
C THR A 349 17.43 15.94 -18.32
N SER A 350 17.17 14.75 -17.80
CA SER A 350 17.47 13.49 -18.49
C SER A 350 16.24 13.04 -19.27
N SER A 351 16.43 12.69 -20.53
CA SER A 351 15.40 12.18 -21.43
C SER A 351 15.63 10.71 -21.73
N TYR A 352 14.59 9.91 -21.58
CA TYR A 352 14.61 8.47 -21.86
C TYR A 352 13.69 8.16 -23.03
N SER A 353 14.27 8.03 -24.22
CA SER A 353 13.54 7.66 -25.43
C SER A 353 13.27 6.16 -25.48
N PHE A 354 12.07 5.77 -25.89
CA PHE A 354 11.68 4.37 -26.01
C PHE A 354 10.86 4.11 -27.28
N GLU A 355 10.87 2.85 -27.70
CA GLU A 355 10.06 2.34 -28.80
C GLU A 355 9.49 0.97 -28.40
N PHE A 356 8.16 0.80 -28.54
CA PHE A 356 7.47 -0.47 -28.31
C PHE A 356 6.62 -0.84 -29.52
N LYS A 357 6.77 -2.08 -30.01
CA LYS A 357 5.84 -2.68 -30.98
C LYS A 357 4.74 -3.41 -30.22
N VAL A 358 3.51 -2.92 -30.32
CA VAL A 358 2.36 -3.47 -29.58
C VAL A 358 1.61 -4.47 -30.47
N PRO A 359 1.39 -5.72 -30.04
CA PRO A 359 0.59 -6.70 -30.78
C PRO A 359 -0.86 -6.26 -31.05
N GLU A 360 -1.46 -6.78 -32.12
CA GLU A 360 -2.84 -6.46 -32.55
C GLU A 360 -3.94 -7.10 -31.69
N ASP A 361 -3.64 -8.20 -30.99
CA ASP A 361 -4.60 -9.02 -30.25
C ASP A 361 -4.88 -8.53 -28.82
N LEU A 362 -4.40 -7.32 -28.48
CA LEU A 362 -4.47 -6.78 -27.13
C LEU A 362 -5.74 -5.95 -26.89
N PRO A 363 -6.30 -5.96 -25.66
CA PRO A 363 -7.52 -5.24 -25.36
C PRO A 363 -7.30 -3.73 -25.30
N GLN A 364 -8.30 -2.98 -25.77
CA GLN A 364 -8.36 -1.53 -25.67
C GLN A 364 -8.55 -1.07 -24.21
N SER A 365 -8.15 0.17 -23.91
CA SER A 365 -8.44 0.82 -22.63
C SER A 365 -9.96 0.86 -22.39
N ASP A 366 -10.40 0.24 -21.30
CA ASP A 366 -11.81 0.18 -20.92
C ASP A 366 -12.00 0.58 -19.45
N ASP A 367 -12.79 1.62 -19.24
CA ASP A 367 -13.16 2.16 -17.92
C ASP A 367 -14.69 2.17 -17.73
N SER A 368 -15.44 1.48 -18.60
CA SER A 368 -16.91 1.42 -18.58
C SER A 368 -17.44 0.69 -17.34
N ASN A 369 -16.73 -0.36 -16.90
CA ASN A 369 -17.05 -1.10 -15.69
C ASN A 369 -16.05 -0.77 -14.57
N PRO A 370 -16.48 -0.08 -13.50
CA PRO A 370 -15.61 0.26 -12.37
C PRO A 370 -14.91 -0.92 -11.70
N ASN A 371 -15.48 -2.12 -11.79
CA ASN A 371 -14.98 -3.34 -11.15
C ASN A 371 -14.17 -4.23 -12.10
N ASN A 372 -14.13 -3.94 -13.39
CA ASN A 372 -13.32 -4.67 -14.36
C ASN A 372 -12.83 -3.70 -15.43
N ARG A 373 -11.59 -3.21 -15.25
CA ARG A 373 -11.02 -2.17 -16.10
C ARG A 373 -9.78 -2.69 -16.80
N VAL A 374 -9.55 -2.23 -18.03
CA VAL A 374 -8.30 -2.46 -18.76
C VAL A 374 -7.53 -1.15 -18.79
N GLU A 375 -6.31 -1.18 -18.26
CA GLU A 375 -5.42 -0.02 -18.18
C GLU A 375 -4.10 -0.31 -18.87
N TRP A 376 -3.59 0.68 -19.58
CA TRP A 376 -2.24 0.69 -20.12
C TRP A 376 -1.36 1.57 -19.23
N VAL A 377 -0.27 0.99 -18.72
CA VAL A 377 0.65 1.67 -17.80
C VAL A 377 2.07 1.57 -18.35
N LEU A 378 2.68 2.73 -18.57
CA LEU A 378 4.11 2.85 -18.86
C LEU A 378 4.83 3.20 -17.56
N GLN A 379 5.82 2.41 -17.21
CA GLN A 379 6.59 2.57 -15.98
C GLN A 379 8.06 2.76 -16.31
N ILE A 380 8.75 3.67 -15.60
CA ILE A 380 10.21 3.80 -15.64
C ILE A 380 10.77 3.53 -14.24
N GLU A 381 11.78 2.66 -14.16
CA GLU A 381 12.49 2.33 -12.92
C GLU A 381 14.00 2.39 -13.10
N ARG A 382 14.70 2.99 -12.13
CA ARG A 382 16.15 2.89 -11.99
C ARG A 382 16.55 2.90 -10.53
N LYS A 383 17.31 1.88 -10.13
CA LYS A 383 17.96 1.80 -8.82
C LYS A 383 19.21 2.67 -8.81
N GLN A 384 19.39 3.44 -7.75
CA GLN A 384 20.53 4.35 -7.63
C GLN A 384 20.79 4.70 -6.17
N PRO A 385 21.98 5.26 -5.85
CA PRO A 385 22.21 5.81 -4.52
C PRO A 385 21.16 6.89 -4.17
N GLY A 386 20.55 6.76 -2.99
CA GLY A 386 19.50 7.67 -2.53
C GLY A 386 18.09 7.24 -2.96
N ILE A 387 17.31 8.18 -3.51
CA ILE A 387 15.91 7.94 -3.89
C ILE A 387 15.83 7.33 -5.28
N ASP A 388 15.36 6.09 -5.38
CA ASP A 388 15.11 5.41 -6.66
C ASP A 388 14.18 6.20 -7.58
N LEU A 389 14.51 6.23 -8.87
CA LEU A 389 13.61 6.71 -9.93
C LEU A 389 12.54 5.63 -10.14
N LYS A 390 11.29 5.96 -9.85
CA LYS A 390 10.13 5.09 -10.07
C LYS A 390 8.90 5.92 -10.40
N LEU A 391 8.49 5.91 -11.66
CA LEU A 391 7.35 6.68 -12.14
C LEU A 391 6.44 5.80 -13.00
N ASP A 392 5.14 6.01 -12.85
CA ASP A 392 4.08 5.34 -13.59
C ASP A 392 3.26 6.38 -14.35
N PHE A 393 2.92 6.07 -15.60
CA PHE A 393 2.10 6.89 -16.48
C PHE A 393 0.93 6.05 -17.00
N THR A 394 -0.29 6.53 -16.82
CA THR A 394 -1.50 5.84 -17.34
C THR A 394 -1.84 6.38 -18.72
N LEU A 395 -1.90 5.50 -19.72
CA LEU A 395 -2.01 5.87 -21.13
C LEU A 395 -3.31 5.37 -21.77
N PRO A 396 -3.84 6.08 -22.78
CA PRO A 396 -4.91 5.56 -23.62
C PRO A 396 -4.34 4.58 -24.65
N GLY A 397 -4.75 3.32 -24.64
CA GLY A 397 -4.39 2.31 -25.65
C GLY A 397 -5.62 1.94 -26.47
N PHE A 398 -5.59 2.20 -27.78
CA PHE A 398 -6.73 1.97 -28.68
C PHE A 398 -6.26 1.47 -30.04
N VAL A 399 -7.14 0.76 -30.76
CA VAL A 399 -6.91 0.39 -32.15
C VAL A 399 -7.25 1.60 -33.02
N VAL A 400 -6.27 2.12 -33.76
CA VAL A 400 -6.43 3.30 -34.61
C VAL A 400 -6.09 2.91 -36.05
N ALA A 401 -7.12 2.61 -36.84
CA ALA A 401 -6.99 2.00 -38.17
C ALA A 401 -6.04 2.75 -39.12
N HIS A 402 -6.11 4.08 -39.16
CA HIS A 402 -5.24 4.88 -40.04
C HIS A 402 -3.76 4.83 -39.64
N ARG A 403 -3.42 4.53 -38.38
CA ARG A 403 -2.02 4.42 -37.94
C ARG A 403 -1.42 3.04 -38.16
N VAL A 404 -2.23 2.00 -38.02
CA VAL A 404 -1.81 0.63 -38.36
C VAL A 404 -1.45 0.57 -39.85
N ALA A 405 -2.32 1.13 -40.71
CA ALA A 405 -2.08 1.21 -42.14
C ALA A 405 -0.85 2.05 -42.54
N LEU A 406 -0.59 3.18 -41.86
CA LEU A 406 0.62 3.99 -42.09
C LEU A 406 1.90 3.24 -41.69
N ALA A 407 1.85 2.45 -40.61
CA ALA A 407 3.01 1.66 -40.17
C ALA A 407 3.30 0.49 -41.12
N GLU A 408 2.28 -0.20 -41.63
CA GLU A 408 2.44 -1.21 -42.70
C GLU A 408 3.05 -0.58 -43.96
N SER A 409 2.54 0.59 -44.37
CA SER A 409 3.05 1.31 -45.54
C SER A 409 4.48 1.84 -45.35
N GLU A 410 4.86 2.34 -44.16
CA GLU A 410 6.25 2.73 -43.86
C GLU A 410 7.19 1.52 -43.87
N THR A 411 6.73 0.39 -43.35
CA THR A 411 7.54 -0.85 -43.34
C THR A 411 7.78 -1.37 -44.77
N ASP A 412 6.77 -1.28 -45.64
CA ASP A 412 6.87 -1.70 -47.04
C ASP A 412 7.66 -0.73 -47.92
N LEU A 413 7.55 0.59 -47.70
CA LEU A 413 8.25 1.61 -48.51
C LEU A 413 9.75 1.71 -48.22
N PHE A 414 10.18 1.37 -47.00
CA PHE A 414 11.58 1.47 -46.56
C PHE A 414 12.27 0.11 -46.38
N GLY A 415 11.60 -0.99 -46.76
CA GLY A 415 11.98 -2.38 -46.51
C GLY A 415 13.28 -2.91 -47.13
N SER A 416 14.17 -2.07 -47.67
CA SER A 416 15.46 -2.57 -48.20
C SER A 416 16.69 -1.68 -48.05
N SER A 417 16.64 -0.46 -47.50
CA SER A 417 17.86 0.39 -47.54
C SER A 417 18.01 1.55 -46.54
N PHE A 418 17.12 1.73 -45.55
CA PHE A 418 17.15 2.94 -44.69
C PHE A 418 17.08 2.71 -43.18
N SER A 419 17.33 1.50 -42.67
CA SER A 419 17.24 1.20 -41.23
C SER A 419 18.45 1.64 -40.38
N GLU A 420 19.51 2.25 -40.95
CA GLU A 420 20.76 2.45 -40.21
C GLU A 420 21.30 3.89 -40.05
N ARG A 421 20.74 4.93 -40.69
CA ARG A 421 21.48 6.23 -40.77
C ARG A 421 20.76 7.52 -40.34
N SER A 422 19.64 7.48 -39.63
CA SER A 422 18.94 8.73 -39.26
C SER A 422 18.54 8.88 -37.79
N PHE A 423 19.03 8.01 -36.91
CA PHE A 423 18.87 8.14 -35.45
C PHE A 423 20.23 8.02 -34.74
N GLU A 424 21.26 8.70 -35.26
CA GLU A 424 22.50 8.95 -34.51
C GLU A 424 22.24 10.08 -33.50
N GLY A 425 21.90 9.72 -32.26
CA GLY A 425 21.76 10.68 -31.16
C GLY A 425 21.02 10.18 -29.91
N GLY A 426 20.35 9.03 -29.99
CA GLY A 426 19.75 8.40 -28.82
C GLY A 426 19.45 6.94 -29.12
N SER A 427 20.10 6.03 -28.40
CA SER A 427 19.89 4.59 -28.50
C SER A 427 18.42 4.23 -28.22
N GLY A 428 17.61 4.20 -29.28
CA GLY A 428 16.32 3.51 -29.27
C GLY A 428 16.58 2.05 -28.93
N GLY A 429 15.92 1.56 -27.88
CA GLY A 429 16.21 0.26 -27.26
C GLY A 429 16.03 -0.94 -28.19
N GLN A 430 17.06 -1.28 -28.94
CA GLN A 430 17.21 -2.62 -29.52
C GLN A 430 17.38 -3.64 -28.40
N VAL A 431 16.83 -4.85 -28.60
CA VAL A 431 17.09 -6.00 -27.72
C VAL A 431 18.57 -6.30 -27.81
N SER A 432 19.32 -6.01 -26.74
CA SER A 432 20.75 -6.30 -26.69
C SER A 432 20.94 -7.82 -26.67
N PRO A 433 21.75 -8.40 -27.59
CA PRO A 433 22.04 -9.84 -27.61
C PRO A 433 22.64 -10.35 -26.28
N ASP A 434 23.27 -9.47 -25.51
CA ASP A 434 23.86 -9.77 -24.21
C ASP A 434 23.00 -9.32 -23.00
N GLY A 435 21.71 -9.04 -23.23
CA GLY A 435 20.78 -8.60 -22.18
C GLY A 435 20.74 -9.52 -20.97
N TRP A 436 20.92 -10.83 -21.18
CA TRP A 436 20.94 -11.89 -20.18
C TRP A 436 21.96 -11.68 -19.06
N ARG A 437 23.06 -10.97 -19.31
CA ARG A 437 24.08 -10.67 -18.27
C ARG A 437 23.52 -9.84 -17.12
N ASN A 438 22.46 -9.09 -17.37
CA ASN A 438 21.81 -8.25 -16.37
C ASN A 438 20.82 -9.01 -15.47
N LEU A 439 20.60 -10.31 -15.72
CA LEU A 439 19.75 -11.17 -14.88
C LEU A 439 20.41 -11.53 -13.53
N GLY A 440 21.63 -11.07 -13.27
CA GLY A 440 22.41 -11.44 -12.08
C GLY A 440 22.80 -12.91 -12.08
N ILE A 441 23.08 -13.44 -13.28
CA ILE A 441 23.59 -14.79 -13.51
C ILE A 441 25.11 -14.69 -13.57
N GLU A 442 25.80 -15.49 -12.75
CA GLU A 442 27.25 -15.60 -12.83
C GLU A 442 27.58 -16.64 -13.91
N ASP A 443 28.21 -16.22 -15.01
CA ASP A 443 28.66 -17.12 -16.06
C ASP A 443 30.14 -17.50 -15.86
N SER A 444 30.46 -18.76 -16.13
CA SER A 444 31.83 -19.25 -16.17
C SER A 444 32.00 -20.29 -17.28
N VAL A 445 33.08 -20.17 -18.05
CA VAL A 445 33.42 -21.15 -19.07
C VAL A 445 34.26 -22.24 -18.42
N THR A 446 33.80 -23.49 -18.50
CA THR A 446 34.53 -24.65 -17.96
C THR A 446 34.90 -25.61 -19.09
N SER A 447 35.85 -26.52 -18.85
CA SER A 447 36.15 -27.65 -19.75
C SER A 447 34.95 -28.57 -20.01
N GLN A 448 33.90 -28.41 -19.21
CA GLN A 448 32.65 -29.13 -19.23
C GLN A 448 31.48 -28.24 -19.72
N GLY A 449 31.76 -27.19 -20.49
CA GLY A 449 30.73 -26.29 -21.07
C GLY A 449 30.53 -24.99 -20.32
N ASN A 450 29.54 -24.22 -20.75
CA ASN A 450 29.22 -22.91 -20.18
C ASN A 450 28.31 -23.09 -18.96
N ARG A 451 28.77 -22.64 -17.80
CA ARG A 451 28.10 -22.78 -16.52
C ARG A 451 27.44 -21.45 -16.14
N TYR A 452 26.13 -21.49 -15.95
CA TYR A 452 25.31 -20.39 -15.49
C TYR A 452 24.87 -20.64 -14.06
N TYR A 453 25.45 -19.88 -13.14
CA TYR A 453 25.17 -19.97 -11.72
C TYR A 453 24.15 -18.92 -11.31
N PHE A 454 23.03 -19.39 -10.76
CA PHE A 454 21.98 -18.55 -10.26
C PHE A 454 22.14 -18.38 -8.75
N SER A 455 22.77 -17.27 -8.34
CA SER A 455 23.16 -17.04 -6.96
C SER A 455 21.99 -17.16 -5.98
N ALA A 456 22.31 -17.73 -4.80
CA ALA A 456 21.55 -17.50 -3.58
C ALA A 456 21.47 -15.98 -3.32
N PHE A 457 20.50 -15.50 -2.55
CA PHE A 457 20.34 -14.06 -2.20
C PHE A 457 19.74 -13.11 -3.26
N ARG A 458 19.26 -13.58 -4.43
CA ARG A 458 18.59 -12.69 -5.42
C ARG A 458 17.33 -11.96 -4.91
N HIS A 459 16.74 -12.44 -3.81
CA HIS A 459 15.64 -11.77 -3.10
C HIS A 459 16.02 -11.41 -1.65
N LEU A 460 17.24 -10.88 -1.46
CA LEU A 460 17.81 -10.59 -0.13
C LEU A 460 16.88 -9.78 0.77
N SER A 461 16.29 -8.70 0.27
CA SER A 461 15.42 -7.83 1.08
C SER A 461 14.17 -8.57 1.60
N PHE A 462 13.55 -9.39 0.77
CA PHE A 462 12.39 -10.19 1.16
C PHE A 462 12.77 -11.28 2.17
N ALA A 463 13.88 -11.98 1.93
CA ALA A 463 14.36 -13.03 2.83
C ALA A 463 14.79 -12.46 4.19
N VAL A 464 15.55 -11.37 4.21
CA VAL A 464 15.97 -10.67 5.43
C VAL A 464 14.75 -10.12 6.19
N GLY A 465 13.76 -9.57 5.48
CA GLY A 465 12.50 -9.12 6.09
C GLY A 465 11.76 -10.25 6.79
N MET A 466 11.61 -11.42 6.16
CA MET A 466 11.00 -12.60 6.79
C MET A 466 11.82 -13.12 7.97
N ILE A 467 13.15 -13.13 7.86
CA ILE A 467 14.05 -13.56 8.95
C ILE A 467 13.91 -12.65 10.16
N LEU A 468 14.00 -11.33 9.98
CA LEU A 468 13.87 -10.35 11.07
C LEU A 468 12.47 -10.37 11.70
N PHE A 469 11.43 -10.39 10.86
CA PHE A 469 10.06 -10.48 11.35
C PHE A 469 9.82 -11.78 12.13
N GLY A 470 10.24 -12.91 11.57
CA GLY A 470 10.15 -14.22 12.21
C GLY A 470 10.92 -14.29 13.52
N LEU A 471 12.12 -13.71 13.58
CA LEU A 471 12.91 -13.60 14.81
C LEU A 471 12.20 -12.76 15.87
N ILE A 472 11.73 -11.55 15.53
CA ILE A 472 11.02 -10.67 16.47
C ILE A 472 9.78 -11.38 17.01
N PHE A 473 8.96 -11.97 16.14
CA PHE A 473 7.75 -12.70 16.55
C PHE A 473 8.08 -13.92 17.41
N ALA A 474 9.08 -14.72 17.02
CA ALA A 474 9.50 -15.88 17.78
C ALA A 474 10.03 -15.49 19.17
N SER A 475 10.85 -14.44 19.24
CA SER A 475 11.37 -13.89 20.50
C SER A 475 10.26 -13.36 21.40
N VAL A 476 9.24 -12.69 20.85
CA VAL A 476 8.05 -12.27 21.61
C VAL A 476 7.28 -13.49 22.13
N GLY A 477 7.06 -14.50 21.30
CA GLY A 477 6.38 -15.73 21.72
C GLY A 477 7.11 -16.46 22.85
N VAL A 478 8.43 -16.63 22.73
CA VAL A 478 9.29 -17.23 23.76
C VAL A 478 9.30 -16.38 25.03
N GLY A 479 9.42 -15.05 24.91
CA GLY A 479 9.40 -14.14 26.06
C GLY A 479 8.07 -14.19 26.83
N ILE A 480 6.95 -14.24 26.12
CA ILE A 480 5.62 -14.42 26.72
C ILE A 480 5.56 -15.75 27.49
N SER A 481 6.10 -16.83 26.93
CA SER A 481 6.07 -18.16 27.58
C SER A 481 7.03 -18.31 28.75
N LEU A 482 8.15 -17.59 28.78
CA LEU A 482 9.16 -17.69 29.83
C LEU A 482 8.90 -16.75 31.01
N PHE A 483 8.23 -15.61 30.78
CA PHE A 483 8.08 -14.57 31.79
C PHE A 483 6.61 -14.24 32.14
N GLY A 484 5.62 -14.67 31.34
CA GLY A 484 4.21 -14.33 31.57
C GLY A 484 3.29 -15.52 31.81
N ASP A 485 2.20 -15.30 32.54
CA ASP A 485 1.09 -16.25 32.76
C ASP A 485 0.10 -16.28 31.57
N ALA A 486 0.58 -16.02 30.35
CA ALA A 486 -0.28 -15.97 29.17
C ALA A 486 -0.68 -17.39 28.71
N PRO A 487 -1.89 -17.57 28.16
CA PRO A 487 -2.31 -18.85 27.59
C PRO A 487 -1.35 -19.36 26.50
N ILE A 488 -1.15 -20.67 26.45
CA ILE A 488 -0.23 -21.36 25.51
C ILE A 488 -0.50 -21.03 24.03
N MET A 489 -1.73 -20.62 23.70
CA MET A 489 -2.13 -20.20 22.36
C MET A 489 -1.26 -19.03 21.84
N PHE A 490 -0.87 -18.09 22.71
CA PHE A 490 0.01 -16.99 22.32
C PHE A 490 1.42 -17.46 21.96
N PHE A 491 1.96 -18.45 22.68
CA PHE A 491 3.22 -19.09 22.30
C PHE A 491 3.11 -19.81 20.95
N ILE A 492 2.00 -20.50 20.69
CA ILE A 492 1.78 -21.18 19.40
C ILE A 492 1.68 -20.16 18.26
N VAL A 493 0.90 -19.10 18.44
CA VAL A 493 0.68 -18.08 17.41
C VAL A 493 1.91 -17.23 17.18
N PHE A 494 2.58 -16.71 18.21
CA PHE A 494 3.73 -15.82 18.03
C PHE A 494 5.05 -16.59 17.90
N GLY A 495 5.26 -17.59 18.75
CA GLY A 495 6.43 -18.47 18.71
C GLY A 495 6.42 -19.37 17.49
N GLY A 496 5.38 -20.19 17.33
CA GLY A 496 5.28 -21.16 16.24
C GLY A 496 5.25 -20.52 14.85
N LEU A 497 4.38 -19.51 14.64
CA LEU A 497 4.32 -18.80 13.35
C LEU A 497 5.61 -18.01 13.09
N GLY A 498 6.18 -17.37 14.12
CA GLY A 498 7.45 -16.64 14.01
C GLY A 498 8.60 -17.54 13.57
N THR A 499 8.75 -18.70 14.21
CA THR A 499 9.75 -19.72 13.84
C THR A 499 9.52 -20.26 12.43
N LEU A 500 8.27 -20.53 12.04
CA LEU A 500 7.95 -20.97 10.68
C LEU A 500 8.38 -19.93 9.63
N ILE A 501 8.01 -18.66 9.83
CA ILE A 501 8.38 -17.57 8.92
C ILE A 501 9.91 -17.41 8.86
N PHE A 502 10.60 -17.52 9.99
CA PHE A 502 12.06 -17.48 10.06
C PHE A 502 12.70 -18.61 9.23
N VAL A 503 12.24 -19.85 9.39
CA VAL A 503 12.75 -21.01 8.64
C VAL A 503 12.47 -20.86 7.14
N LEU A 504 11.29 -20.36 6.75
CA LEU A 504 10.98 -20.07 5.35
C LEU A 504 11.88 -18.97 4.77
N GLY A 505 12.21 -17.95 5.57
CA GLY A 505 13.19 -16.91 5.22
C GLY A 505 14.59 -17.48 4.98
N LEU A 506 15.09 -18.32 5.89
CA LEU A 506 16.37 -19.01 5.73
C LEU A 506 16.38 -19.95 4.51
N ARG A 507 15.28 -20.67 4.28
CA ARG A 507 15.13 -21.56 3.12
C ARG A 507 15.18 -20.78 1.81
N GLN A 508 14.52 -19.62 1.75
CA GLN A 508 14.55 -18.74 0.58
C GLN A 508 15.96 -18.18 0.32
N LEU A 509 16.72 -17.90 1.39
CA LEU A 509 18.07 -17.37 1.32
C LEU A 509 19.10 -18.41 0.84
N THR A 510 18.87 -19.70 1.14
CA THR A 510 19.82 -20.79 0.88
C THR A 510 19.58 -21.58 -0.41
N TYR A 511 18.48 -21.34 -1.13
CA TYR A 511 18.18 -22.02 -2.39
C TYR A 511 19.19 -21.62 -3.48
N ARG A 512 19.78 -22.60 -4.15
CA ARG A 512 20.75 -22.42 -5.24
C ARG A 512 20.33 -23.25 -6.46
N SER A 513 20.60 -22.72 -7.65
CA SER A 513 20.37 -23.40 -8.92
C SER A 513 21.54 -23.14 -9.87
N GLU A 514 21.90 -24.14 -10.63
CA GLU A 514 22.99 -24.07 -11.59
C GLU A 514 22.60 -24.83 -12.86
N LEU A 515 22.90 -24.22 -13.99
CA LEU A 515 22.65 -24.77 -15.32
C LEU A 515 23.97 -24.79 -16.09
N THR A 516 24.44 -25.97 -16.46
CA THR A 516 25.60 -26.15 -17.31
C THR A 516 25.15 -26.58 -18.69
N VAL A 517 25.52 -25.79 -19.70
CA VAL A 517 25.15 -25.99 -21.10
C VAL A 517 26.38 -26.50 -21.85
N ARG A 518 26.23 -27.66 -22.50
CA ARG A 518 27.21 -28.22 -23.45
C ARG A 518 26.54 -28.40 -24.79
N ALA A 519 27.34 -28.51 -25.85
CA ALA A 519 26.86 -28.96 -27.15
C ALA A 519 26.13 -30.31 -26.97
N GLY A 520 24.83 -30.35 -27.26
CA GLY A 520 24.01 -31.55 -27.19
C GLY A 520 23.46 -31.97 -25.81
N GLN A 521 23.78 -31.29 -24.70
CA GLN A 521 23.23 -31.64 -23.38
C GLN A 521 23.15 -30.46 -22.40
N LEU A 522 22.14 -30.49 -21.53
CA LEU A 522 21.96 -29.60 -20.38
C LEU A 522 22.13 -30.38 -19.08
N GLN A 523 22.87 -29.84 -18.13
CA GLN A 523 23.02 -30.40 -16.79
C GLN A 523 22.49 -29.40 -15.77
N LEU A 524 21.46 -29.80 -15.03
CA LEU A 524 20.78 -28.97 -14.02
C LEU A 524 21.08 -29.51 -12.62
N SER A 525 21.55 -28.65 -11.73
CA SER A 525 21.61 -28.96 -10.29
C SER A 525 20.85 -27.88 -9.50
N SER A 526 19.98 -28.30 -8.59
CA SER A 526 19.17 -27.37 -7.80
C SER A 526 18.93 -27.92 -6.40
N GLY A 527 19.26 -27.17 -5.36
CA GLY A 527 19.10 -27.66 -4.01
C GLY A 527 19.36 -26.61 -2.93
N HIS A 528 19.16 -27.04 -1.70
CA HIS A 528 19.59 -26.32 -0.50
C HIS A 528 20.90 -26.95 -0.02
N LEU A 529 21.90 -26.15 0.33
CA LEU A 529 23.17 -26.63 0.93
C LEU A 529 23.92 -27.70 0.09
N GLN A 530 23.99 -27.55 -1.25
CA GLN A 530 24.81 -28.35 -2.18
C GLN A 530 24.50 -29.86 -2.31
N LEU A 531 23.43 -30.38 -1.71
CA LEU A 531 23.10 -31.82 -1.70
C LEU A 531 22.24 -32.32 -2.89
N SER A 532 22.30 -31.69 -4.06
CA SER A 532 21.51 -32.13 -5.24
C SER A 532 22.33 -32.97 -6.20
N THR A 533 21.80 -34.14 -6.58
CA THR A 533 22.30 -34.86 -7.75
C THR A 533 21.98 -34.07 -9.03
N PRO A 534 22.95 -33.91 -9.96
CA PRO A 534 22.71 -33.20 -11.20
C PRO A 534 21.85 -34.04 -12.15
N ARG A 535 20.81 -33.43 -12.74
CA ARG A 535 19.97 -34.05 -13.77
C ARG A 535 20.51 -33.67 -15.15
N VAL A 536 20.84 -34.66 -15.97
CA VAL A 536 21.30 -34.47 -17.36
C VAL A 536 20.11 -34.62 -18.31
N ILE A 537 20.06 -33.77 -19.33
CA ILE A 537 19.01 -33.72 -20.35
C ILE A 537 19.68 -33.62 -21.71
N HIS A 538 19.41 -34.55 -22.61
CA HIS A 538 19.99 -34.52 -23.96
C HIS A 538 19.17 -33.61 -24.87
N ARG A 539 19.85 -32.97 -25.85
CA ARG A 539 19.21 -32.12 -26.86
C ARG A 539 18.08 -32.83 -27.58
N ASP A 540 18.28 -34.11 -27.93
CA ASP A 540 17.32 -34.91 -28.70
C ASP A 540 15.99 -35.10 -27.97
N ASP A 541 15.99 -34.97 -26.65
CA ASP A 541 14.80 -35.09 -25.82
C ASP A 541 14.04 -33.76 -25.70
N ILE A 542 14.65 -32.62 -26.08
CA ILE A 542 14.05 -31.30 -25.90
C ILE A 542 13.24 -30.92 -27.14
N GLN A 543 11.95 -30.67 -26.94
CA GLN A 543 11.03 -30.18 -27.97
C GLN A 543 11.13 -28.66 -28.14
N SER A 544 11.10 -27.91 -27.02
CA SER A 544 11.17 -26.45 -27.04
C SER A 544 11.64 -25.88 -25.72
N ILE A 545 12.35 -24.75 -25.77
CA ILE A 545 12.70 -23.93 -24.59
C ILE A 545 11.89 -22.64 -24.67
N THR A 546 11.05 -22.42 -23.65
CA THR A 546 10.14 -21.27 -23.55
C THR A 546 10.20 -20.66 -22.16
N SER A 547 9.86 -19.37 -22.08
CA SER A 547 9.56 -18.72 -20.80
C SER A 547 8.06 -18.77 -20.54
N HIS A 548 7.69 -18.99 -19.28
CA HIS A 548 6.32 -18.86 -18.82
C HIS A 548 6.27 -18.00 -17.57
N SER A 549 5.23 -17.19 -17.45
CA SER A 549 4.93 -16.41 -16.24
C SER A 549 3.54 -16.77 -15.74
N ASN A 550 3.49 -17.39 -14.56
CA ASN A 550 2.25 -17.66 -13.84
C ASN A 550 2.16 -16.83 -12.54
N MET A 551 3.17 -16.01 -12.27
CA MET A 551 3.31 -15.26 -11.03
C MET A 551 3.70 -13.82 -11.36
N SER A 552 3.13 -12.88 -10.60
CA SER A 552 3.51 -11.47 -10.63
C SER A 552 3.80 -11.00 -9.21
N VAL A 553 4.86 -10.20 -9.04
CA VAL A 553 5.18 -9.53 -7.78
C VAL A 553 5.00 -8.03 -7.98
N GLY A 554 4.00 -7.44 -7.32
CA GLY A 554 3.56 -6.09 -7.64
C GLY A 554 3.07 -6.00 -9.09
N ASN A 555 3.65 -5.08 -9.86
CA ASN A 555 3.33 -4.87 -11.27
C ASN A 555 4.32 -5.54 -12.23
N LYS A 556 5.16 -6.47 -11.75
CA LYS A 556 6.14 -7.17 -12.59
C LYS A 556 5.79 -8.63 -12.75
N GLN A 557 5.85 -9.12 -13.99
CA GLN A 557 5.81 -10.55 -14.27
C GLN A 557 7.12 -11.23 -13.85
N VAL A 558 6.97 -12.37 -13.19
CA VAL A 558 8.08 -13.25 -12.82
C VAL A 558 8.11 -14.40 -13.81
N PHE A 559 9.24 -14.57 -14.48
CA PHE A 559 9.44 -15.57 -15.51
C PHE A 559 10.22 -16.78 -15.00
N HIS A 560 9.80 -17.94 -15.46
CA HIS A 560 10.54 -19.19 -15.33
C HIS A 560 10.90 -19.68 -16.74
N ILE A 561 12.12 -20.17 -16.90
CA ILE A 561 12.54 -20.81 -18.16
C ILE A 561 12.32 -22.30 -18.01
N THR A 562 11.64 -22.89 -18.98
CA THR A 562 11.27 -24.30 -18.99
C THR A 562 11.65 -24.94 -20.31
N ALA A 563 12.24 -26.13 -20.22
CA ALA A 563 12.38 -27.05 -21.33
C ALA A 563 11.18 -28.01 -21.32
N MET A 564 10.47 -28.06 -22.45
CA MET A 564 9.47 -29.09 -22.74
C MET A 564 10.19 -30.27 -23.38
N LEU A 565 10.08 -31.45 -22.78
CA LEU A 565 10.65 -32.68 -23.31
C LEU A 565 9.64 -33.39 -24.24
N LYS A 566 10.14 -34.20 -25.17
CA LYS A 566 9.32 -34.96 -26.14
C LYS A 566 8.36 -35.95 -25.47
N ASP A 567 8.68 -36.39 -24.26
CA ASP A 567 7.82 -37.23 -23.41
C ASP A 567 6.66 -36.46 -22.76
N GLY A 568 6.55 -35.15 -23.01
CA GLY A 568 5.55 -34.26 -22.43
C GLY A 568 5.89 -33.71 -21.04
N SER A 569 7.01 -34.13 -20.44
CA SER A 569 7.44 -33.65 -19.13
C SER A 569 8.06 -32.25 -19.22
N LYS A 570 7.87 -31.47 -18.15
CA LYS A 570 8.36 -30.09 -18.05
C LYS A 570 9.53 -30.02 -17.09
N VAL A 571 10.67 -29.49 -17.53
CA VAL A 571 11.83 -29.26 -16.67
C VAL A 571 12.11 -27.77 -16.55
N ILE A 572 12.19 -27.27 -15.31
CA ILE A 572 12.46 -25.85 -15.03
C ILE A 572 13.96 -25.63 -15.03
N LEU A 573 14.47 -24.87 -15.99
CA LEU A 573 15.90 -24.56 -16.14
C LEU A 573 16.32 -23.37 -15.26
N ALA A 574 15.45 -22.37 -15.12
CA ALA A 574 15.70 -21.19 -14.31
C ALA A 574 14.41 -20.66 -13.67
N LYS A 575 14.51 -20.13 -12.45
CA LYS A 575 13.37 -19.59 -11.69
C LYS A 575 13.58 -18.12 -11.30
N ASN A 576 12.45 -17.44 -11.15
CA ASN A 576 12.34 -16.09 -10.59
C ASN A 576 13.14 -15.03 -11.35
N LEU A 577 13.12 -15.11 -12.68
CA LEU A 577 13.75 -14.10 -13.53
C LEU A 577 12.78 -12.95 -13.76
N LEU A 578 13.33 -11.74 -13.87
CA LEU A 578 12.59 -10.51 -14.14
C LEU A 578 13.03 -9.97 -15.50
N MET A 579 12.17 -9.14 -16.10
CA MET A 579 12.33 -8.57 -17.45
C MET A 579 12.24 -9.60 -18.56
N ARG A 580 11.23 -9.43 -19.42
CA ARG A 580 10.97 -10.36 -20.52
C ARG A 580 12.11 -10.38 -21.55
N SER A 581 12.60 -9.20 -21.95
CA SER A 581 13.64 -9.04 -22.96
C SER A 581 14.93 -9.81 -22.63
N ASP A 582 15.34 -9.76 -21.36
CA ASP A 582 16.58 -10.41 -20.92
C ASP A 582 16.43 -11.92 -20.86
N VAL A 583 15.26 -12.39 -20.41
CA VAL A 583 14.91 -13.80 -20.38
C VAL A 583 14.87 -14.38 -21.80
N GLU A 584 14.32 -13.65 -22.76
CA GLU A 584 14.30 -14.06 -24.17
C GLU A 584 15.73 -14.12 -24.74
N SER A 585 16.57 -13.11 -24.49
CA SER A 585 17.99 -13.14 -24.90
C SER A 585 18.75 -14.34 -24.30
N PHE A 586 18.43 -14.73 -23.06
CA PHE A 586 19.05 -15.88 -22.41
C PHE A 586 18.56 -17.21 -23.00
N ILE A 587 17.28 -17.31 -23.40
CA ILE A 587 16.74 -18.48 -24.09
C ILE A 587 17.44 -18.66 -25.45
N GLU A 588 17.61 -17.58 -26.21
CA GLU A 588 18.34 -17.61 -27.48
C GLU A 588 19.78 -18.07 -27.30
N LYS A 589 20.46 -17.55 -26.27
CA LYS A 589 21.82 -17.97 -25.88
C LYS A 589 21.90 -19.47 -25.57
N ILE A 590 20.97 -20.00 -24.77
CA ILE A 590 20.91 -21.45 -24.46
C ILE A 590 20.66 -22.28 -25.73
N LYS A 591 19.72 -21.85 -26.58
CA LYS A 591 19.39 -22.54 -27.85
C LYS A 591 20.59 -22.60 -28.78
N TYR A 592 21.35 -21.51 -28.86
CA TYR A 592 22.58 -21.46 -29.63
C TYR A 592 23.64 -22.42 -29.07
N GLU A 593 23.89 -22.40 -27.75
CA GLU A 593 24.96 -23.20 -27.13
C GLU A 593 24.67 -24.70 -27.11
N ILE A 594 23.40 -25.10 -27.04
CA ILE A 594 23.01 -26.51 -27.15
C ILE A 594 22.95 -26.99 -28.62
N GLY A 595 23.03 -26.05 -29.59
CA GLY A 595 23.05 -26.32 -31.03
C GLY A 595 21.68 -26.37 -31.71
N MET A 596 20.61 -25.89 -31.08
CA MET A 596 19.24 -25.87 -31.63
C MET A 596 19.05 -24.88 -32.78
N THR A 597 19.83 -23.81 -32.82
CA THR A 597 19.77 -22.77 -33.87
C THR A 597 21.15 -22.58 -34.50
N ALA A 598 21.20 -22.51 -35.83
CA ALA A 598 22.39 -22.08 -36.56
C ALA A 598 22.54 -20.56 -36.45
N ARG A 599 23.78 -20.07 -36.51
CA ARG A 599 24.16 -18.68 -36.24
C ARG A 599 23.56 -17.70 -37.26
#